data_AF-A0A3M2DN38-F1
#
_entry.id   AF-A0A3M2DN38-F1
#
_cell.length_a   1.000
_cell.length_b   1.000
_cell.length_c   1.000
_cell.angle_alpha   90.00
_cell.angle_beta   90.00
_cell.angle_gamma   90.00
#
_symmetry.space_group_name_H-M   'P 1'
#
loop_
_entity.id
_entity.type
_entity.pdbx_description
1 polymer ?
#
loop_
_entity_poly.entity_id
_entity_poly.type
_entity_poly.pdbx_seq_one_letter_code
_entity_poly.pdbx_strand_id
1 'polypeptide(L)'
;MASRSHFGRSSRSRRTRACSSPSAPPARRYRTARAIAAIAAAAAACTDGPAPLDEFAIELALDTTGADATCAPGVTCASFPIGCDAIVGVRVLDLPDPDAPDAPPRIREEACVPLSALRADSLCDLADPTVFRVQFTNVKPDLAQVEVVVWRDRGDATCPPVDFTVNTGRPIVAPSDANPPAFGRRVFHDFGGTDPTARVELACVTPDVLDAPECNPRTVDLRADVSNLHTRLDVTLAEAQALGVRIGQPTPVAPGDPRYELRPQDLIELGLMAGATPTWEERDVVVPDDAFAVGSDVCGVVTPFGSQPVATCELVVDDDEVPDNAVRAVHVDAFMVPSDVWDQIQAAIELNVVPQGGLVLGRVVDTNLLPLDNVQVSAVGASPTVQYLNDDLTGFRDGGGAPLAATSTSGYFVARGSIPFKTAWTATRPGTWRMVGQPTGGELGNKTITIVQIVMTQDFEP
;
A
#
# COMPACT_ATOMS: atom_id res chain seq x y z
N MET A 1 -11.14 -31.60 -52.55
CA MET A 1 -11.85 -30.45 -53.15
C MET A 1 -11.13 -29.20 -52.63
N ALA A 2 -10.17 -28.61 -53.36
CA ALA A 2 -10.34 -27.61 -54.43
C ALA A 2 -11.16 -26.39 -53.96
N SER A 3 -10.87 -25.12 -54.23
CA SER A 3 -9.82 -24.38 -54.94
C SER A 3 -10.34 -22.93 -55.08
N ARG A 4 -9.44 -21.93 -55.03
CA ARG A 4 -9.49 -20.62 -55.75
C ARG A 4 -10.46 -19.49 -55.33
N SER A 5 -9.85 -18.41 -54.84
CA SER A 5 -9.69 -17.08 -55.47
C SER A 5 -10.62 -16.61 -56.61
N HIS A 6 -11.15 -15.37 -56.50
CA HIS A 6 -10.98 -14.21 -57.43
C HIS A 6 -11.95 -13.07 -57.04
N PHE A 7 -11.51 -11.83 -56.78
CA PHE A 7 -11.20 -10.70 -57.70
C PHE A 7 -12.39 -10.03 -58.41
N GLY A 8 -12.48 -8.69 -58.28
CA GLY A 8 -13.12 -7.77 -59.25
C GLY A 8 -14.08 -6.75 -58.61
N ARG A 9 -13.69 -5.46 -58.43
CA ARG A 9 -13.97 -4.28 -59.32
C ARG A 9 -15.48 -3.97 -59.47
N SER A 10 -16.01 -2.74 -59.52
CA SER A 10 -15.56 -1.34 -59.47
C SER A 10 -16.77 -0.45 -59.80
N SER A 11 -16.92 0.76 -59.23
CA SER A 11 -17.52 1.96 -59.88
C SER A 11 -17.53 3.14 -58.89
N ARG A 12 -16.74 4.21 -59.05
CA ARG A 12 -16.87 5.41 -59.93
C ARG A 12 -18.07 6.35 -59.63
N SER A 13 -17.75 7.52 -59.07
CA SER A 13 -18.24 8.85 -59.53
C SER A 13 -17.26 9.93 -59.02
N ARG A 14 -16.31 10.44 -59.81
CA ARG A 14 -16.37 11.66 -60.65
C ARG A 14 -17.13 12.86 -60.03
N ARG A 15 -16.37 13.88 -59.60
CA ARG A 15 -16.61 15.28 -59.99
C ARG A 15 -15.29 16.01 -60.26
N THR A 16 -15.33 16.76 -61.35
CA THR A 16 -14.29 17.50 -62.08
C THR A 16 -14.21 18.96 -61.65
N ARG A 17 -13.02 19.55 -61.71
CA ARG A 17 -12.68 20.91 -62.22
C ARG A 17 -11.15 21.06 -62.12
N ALA A 18 -10.42 20.96 -63.22
CA ALA A 18 -10.13 21.97 -64.25
C ALA A 18 -9.06 23.00 -63.79
N CYS A 19 -7.88 22.87 -64.41
CA CYS A 19 -6.68 23.67 -64.25
C CYS A 19 -6.78 25.04 -64.92
N SER A 20 -6.09 26.02 -64.36
CA SER A 20 -5.44 27.07 -65.11
C SER A 20 -4.08 27.39 -64.46
N SER A 21 -3.01 27.13 -65.21
CA SER A 21 -1.66 27.67 -64.93
C SER A 21 -1.56 29.11 -65.41
N PRO A 22 -0.63 29.88 -64.84
CA PRO A 22 0.22 30.71 -65.66
C PRO A 22 1.71 30.48 -65.39
N SER A 23 2.42 30.21 -66.49
CA SER A 23 3.75 30.72 -66.88
C SER A 23 4.75 31.16 -65.80
N ALA A 24 5.89 30.48 -65.78
CA ALA A 24 7.18 30.97 -65.26
C ALA A 24 7.71 32.15 -66.11
N PRO A 25 8.58 33.05 -65.58
CA PRO A 25 10.03 32.79 -65.46
C PRO A 25 10.69 33.55 -64.27
N PRO A 26 12.03 33.72 -64.17
CA PRO A 26 13.09 32.72 -64.08
C PRO A 26 13.94 32.84 -62.78
N ALA A 27 14.69 31.77 -62.51
CA ALA A 27 15.98 31.72 -61.82
C ALA A 27 16.21 32.57 -60.54
N ARG A 28 16.23 31.88 -59.38
CA ARG A 28 17.31 32.06 -58.39
C ARG A 28 17.39 30.84 -57.47
N ARG A 29 18.50 30.10 -57.63
CA ARG A 29 19.06 29.16 -56.65
C ARG A 29 19.00 29.84 -55.29
N TYR A 30 18.37 29.25 -54.28
CA TYR A 30 18.48 29.52 -52.82
C TYR A 30 17.20 29.05 -52.05
N ARG A 31 16.66 27.87 -52.37
CA ARG A 31 15.52 27.30 -51.60
C ARG A 31 15.61 25.80 -51.28
N THR A 32 16.76 25.16 -51.48
CA THR A 32 17.00 23.78 -51.01
C THR A 32 17.50 23.71 -49.56
N ALA A 33 18.07 24.80 -49.02
CA ALA A 33 18.53 24.83 -47.62
C ALA A 33 17.40 25.00 -46.59
N ARG A 34 16.30 25.68 -46.94
CA ARG A 34 15.16 25.87 -46.02
C ARG A 34 14.21 24.68 -45.93
N ALA A 35 14.10 23.86 -46.97
CA ALA A 35 13.30 22.65 -46.92
C ALA A 35 13.99 21.54 -46.11
N ILE A 36 15.31 21.44 -46.18
CA ILE A 36 16.10 20.51 -45.35
C ILE A 36 16.16 20.99 -43.89
N ALA A 37 16.26 22.30 -43.65
CA ALA A 37 16.16 22.85 -42.30
C ALA A 37 14.75 22.72 -41.70
N ALA A 38 13.69 22.78 -42.49
CA ALA A 38 12.31 22.57 -42.01
C ALA A 38 11.99 21.08 -41.74
N ILE A 39 12.58 20.14 -42.49
CA ILE A 39 12.46 18.70 -42.23
C ILE A 39 13.36 18.30 -41.04
N ALA A 40 14.54 18.91 -40.88
CA ALA A 40 15.38 18.73 -39.69
C ALA A 40 14.75 19.37 -38.44
N ALA A 41 14.07 20.52 -38.57
CA ALA A 41 13.33 21.15 -37.48
C ALA A 41 12.03 20.40 -37.14
N ALA A 42 11.36 19.77 -38.11
CA ALA A 42 10.21 18.90 -37.85
C ALA A 42 10.62 17.53 -37.27
N ALA A 43 11.81 17.02 -37.58
CA ALA A 43 12.39 15.86 -36.91
C ALA A 43 12.89 16.18 -35.49
N ALA A 44 13.34 17.42 -35.24
CA ALA A 44 13.69 17.90 -33.91
C ALA A 44 12.47 18.30 -33.04
N ALA A 45 11.32 18.58 -33.66
CA ALA A 45 10.05 18.87 -32.97
C ALA A 45 9.20 17.62 -32.68
N CYS A 46 9.72 16.42 -32.96
CA CYS A 46 9.15 15.14 -32.51
C CYS A 46 10.08 14.41 -31.53
N THR A 47 11.18 15.05 -31.12
CA THR A 47 11.93 14.69 -29.92
C THR A 47 11.47 15.58 -28.76
N ASP A 48 10.17 15.62 -28.50
CA ASP A 48 9.65 15.99 -27.18
C ASP A 48 9.90 14.81 -26.23
N GLY A 49 11.17 14.43 -26.11
CA GLY A 49 11.62 13.80 -24.87
C GLY A 49 11.47 14.89 -23.81
N PRO A 50 10.98 14.55 -22.60
CA PRO A 50 10.97 15.50 -21.51
C PRO A 50 12.34 16.18 -21.39
N ALA A 51 12.34 17.49 -21.11
CA ALA A 51 13.59 18.21 -20.88
C ALA A 51 14.43 17.42 -19.87
N PRO A 52 15.73 17.21 -20.13
CA PRO A 52 16.59 16.55 -19.15
C PRO A 52 16.43 17.30 -17.84
N LEU A 53 16.19 16.57 -16.75
CA LEU A 53 16.10 17.19 -15.44
C LEU A 53 17.42 17.91 -15.15
N ASP A 54 17.31 19.16 -14.72
CA ASP A 54 18.40 19.88 -14.09
C ASP A 54 18.71 19.15 -12.78
N GLU A 55 19.89 18.53 -12.71
CA GLU A 55 20.58 18.08 -11.49
C GLU A 55 19.69 17.51 -10.36
N PHE A 56 19.64 16.17 -10.23
CA PHE A 56 19.06 15.55 -9.02
C PHE A 56 20.14 15.17 -8.01
N ALA A 57 19.76 15.17 -6.73
CA ALA A 57 20.62 14.76 -5.63
C ALA A 57 20.13 13.44 -5.03
N ILE A 58 21.05 12.68 -4.42
CA ILE A 58 20.71 11.51 -3.61
C ILE A 58 21.14 11.86 -2.19
N GLU A 59 20.19 11.92 -1.27
CA GLU A 59 20.44 12.17 0.15
C GLU A 59 20.44 10.82 0.87
N LEU A 60 21.54 10.47 1.52
CA LEU A 60 21.62 9.23 2.31
C LEU A 60 21.20 9.54 3.74
N ALA A 61 20.07 8.99 4.16
CA ALA A 61 19.66 9.01 5.55
C ALA A 61 20.12 7.71 6.23
N LEU A 62 20.81 7.81 7.36
CA LEU A 62 21.03 6.65 8.22
C LEU A 62 19.74 6.42 9.00
N ASP A 63 19.05 5.32 8.69
CA ASP A 63 17.88 4.92 9.44
C ASP A 63 18.33 4.46 10.82
N THR A 64 18.04 5.28 11.82
CA THR A 64 18.50 5.06 13.18
C THR A 64 17.46 5.62 14.14
N THR A 65 16.43 4.83 14.39
CA THR A 65 15.24 5.22 15.16
C THR A 65 15.48 5.48 16.66
N GLY A 66 16.74 5.59 17.10
CA GLY A 66 17.11 6.12 18.42
C GLY A 66 17.29 7.65 18.41
N ALA A 67 16.86 8.33 19.47
CA ALA A 67 16.99 9.78 19.62
C ALA A 67 18.45 10.31 19.56
N ASP A 68 19.44 9.42 19.63
CA ASP A 68 20.88 9.73 19.62
C ASP A 68 21.56 9.50 18.24
N ALA A 69 20.81 9.16 17.20
CA ALA A 69 21.41 8.60 15.97
C ALA A 69 21.13 9.37 14.67
N THR A 70 20.43 10.51 14.76
CA THR A 70 20.70 11.58 13.80
C THR A 70 22.19 11.90 13.85
N CYS A 71 22.79 12.28 12.72
CA CYS A 71 24.18 12.71 12.63
C CYS A 71 24.43 13.98 13.45
N ALA A 72 24.40 13.82 14.76
CA ALA A 72 24.68 14.82 15.74
C ALA A 72 26.15 15.20 15.60
N PRO A 73 26.52 16.46 15.87
CA PRO A 73 27.90 16.89 15.79
C PRO A 73 28.80 15.98 16.65
N GLY A 74 29.68 15.20 16.02
CA GLY A 74 30.66 14.33 16.71
C GLY A 74 30.54 12.82 16.47
N VAL A 75 29.54 12.34 15.72
CA VAL A 75 29.51 10.94 15.25
C VAL A 75 30.57 10.75 14.16
N THR A 76 31.48 9.76 14.32
CA THR A 76 32.60 9.53 13.38
C THR A 76 32.47 8.18 12.68
N CYS A 77 33.26 7.92 11.62
CA CYS A 77 33.37 6.58 11.01
C CYS A 77 33.59 5.49 12.06
N ALA A 78 34.28 5.76 13.17
CA ALA A 78 34.55 4.78 14.22
C ALA A 78 33.29 4.39 15.04
N SER A 79 32.21 5.16 14.95
CA SER A 79 30.92 4.85 15.56
C SER A 79 30.14 3.77 14.79
N PHE A 80 30.54 3.51 13.55
CA PHE A 80 29.99 2.45 12.71
C PHE A 80 31.11 1.45 12.37
N PRO A 81 30.85 0.16 12.23
CA PRO A 81 31.89 -0.83 11.87
C PRO A 81 32.24 -0.73 10.37
N ILE A 82 32.73 0.43 9.94
CA ILE A 82 33.16 0.75 8.57
C ILE A 82 34.50 1.52 8.61
N GLY A 83 35.42 1.17 7.72
CA GLY A 83 36.70 1.87 7.59
C GLY A 83 36.61 3.15 6.75
N CYS A 84 37.64 3.99 6.81
CA CYS A 84 37.78 5.18 5.93
C CYS A 84 37.99 4.83 4.44
N ASP A 85 38.26 3.55 4.18
CA ASP A 85 38.36 2.89 2.89
C ASP A 85 37.03 2.26 2.43
N ALA A 86 35.93 2.55 3.13
CA ALA A 86 34.60 2.17 2.68
C ALA A 86 34.30 2.70 1.26
N ILE A 87 33.51 1.93 0.53
CA ILE A 87 33.08 2.28 -0.83
C ILE A 87 31.56 2.40 -0.84
N VAL A 88 31.07 3.46 -1.47
CA VAL A 88 29.65 3.69 -1.70
C VAL A 88 29.34 3.42 -3.17
N GLY A 89 28.46 2.47 -3.41
CA GLY A 89 27.92 2.14 -4.73
C GLY A 89 26.52 2.71 -4.85
N VAL A 90 26.27 3.41 -5.95
CA VAL A 90 24.96 3.96 -6.28
C VAL A 90 24.59 3.50 -7.68
N ARG A 91 23.39 2.96 -7.85
CA ARG A 91 22.81 2.67 -9.16
C ARG A 91 21.46 3.35 -9.29
N VAL A 92 21.22 3.90 -10.46
CA VAL A 92 19.89 4.37 -10.86
C VAL A 92 19.44 3.51 -12.02
N LEU A 93 18.32 2.82 -11.85
CA LEU A 93 17.78 1.88 -12.82
C LEU A 93 16.41 2.35 -13.33
N ASP A 94 16.15 2.05 -14.60
CA ASP A 94 14.79 2.02 -15.13
C ASP A 94 13.94 1.03 -14.33
N LEU A 95 12.64 1.34 -14.19
CA LEU A 95 11.70 0.33 -13.73
C LEU A 95 11.71 -0.89 -14.67
N PRO A 96 11.40 -2.09 -14.15
CA PRO A 96 11.17 -3.26 -14.99
C PRO A 96 10.12 -2.94 -16.06
N ASP A 97 10.42 -3.29 -17.31
CA ASP A 97 9.47 -3.11 -18.42
C ASP A 97 8.25 -3.99 -18.16
N PRO A 98 7.02 -3.43 -18.02
CA PRO A 98 5.83 -4.22 -17.78
C PRO A 98 5.53 -5.22 -18.90
N ASP A 99 6.02 -4.95 -20.12
CA ASP A 99 5.89 -5.84 -21.27
C ASP A 99 7.00 -6.92 -21.32
N ALA A 100 8.02 -6.81 -20.46
CA ALA A 100 9.11 -7.77 -20.32
C ALA A 100 9.56 -7.88 -18.84
N PRO A 101 8.71 -8.39 -17.93
CA PRO A 101 8.98 -8.41 -16.49
C PRO A 101 10.19 -9.25 -16.09
N ASP A 102 10.62 -10.18 -16.95
CA ASP A 102 11.80 -11.02 -16.75
C ASP A 102 13.10 -10.37 -17.25
N ALA A 103 13.02 -9.22 -17.94
CA ALA A 103 14.21 -8.51 -18.39
C ALA A 103 14.86 -7.79 -17.20
N PRO A 104 16.19 -7.87 -17.04
CA PRO A 104 16.87 -7.14 -15.97
C PRO A 104 16.64 -5.64 -16.14
N PRO A 105 16.41 -4.90 -15.04
CA PRO A 105 16.22 -3.46 -15.11
C PRO A 105 17.44 -2.81 -15.73
N ARG A 106 17.20 -1.87 -16.65
CA ARG A 106 18.29 -1.20 -17.36
C ARG A 106 18.95 -0.21 -16.41
N ILE A 107 20.24 -0.40 -16.17
CA ILE A 107 21.06 0.57 -15.44
C ILE A 107 21.15 1.84 -16.29
N ARG A 108 20.58 2.93 -15.79
CA ARG A 108 20.73 4.27 -16.38
C ARG A 108 22.10 4.81 -16.06
N GLU A 109 22.46 4.71 -14.78
CA GLU A 109 23.68 5.27 -14.24
C GLU A 109 24.20 4.42 -13.07
N GLU A 110 25.52 4.38 -12.92
CA GLU A 110 26.19 3.71 -11.82
C GLU A 110 27.42 4.52 -11.40
N ALA A 111 27.57 4.72 -10.10
CA ALA A 111 28.72 5.36 -9.49
C ALA A 111 29.27 4.46 -8.38
N CYS A 112 30.59 4.36 -8.33
CA CYS A 112 31.29 3.65 -7.26
C CYS A 112 32.36 4.58 -6.71
N VAL A 113 32.16 5.06 -5.48
CA VAL A 113 32.95 6.15 -4.93
C VAL A 113 33.52 5.74 -3.57
N PRO A 114 34.85 5.76 -3.38
CA PRO A 114 35.43 5.56 -2.06
C PRO A 114 35.10 6.75 -1.17
N LEU A 115 34.82 6.49 0.11
CA LEU A 115 34.41 7.49 1.09
C LEU A 115 35.45 8.62 1.22
N SER A 116 36.74 8.25 1.19
CA SER A 116 37.86 9.20 1.14
C SER A 116 37.85 10.17 -0.05
N ALA A 117 37.32 9.77 -1.21
CA ALA A 117 37.21 10.67 -2.38
C ALA A 117 36.09 11.69 -2.23
N LEU A 118 35.10 11.41 -1.37
CA LEU A 118 34.00 12.31 -1.06
C LEU A 118 34.40 13.38 -0.05
N ARG A 119 35.63 13.34 0.50
CA ARG A 119 36.06 14.15 1.65
C ARG A 119 35.14 13.98 2.86
N ALA A 120 34.50 12.82 2.93
CA ALA A 120 33.71 12.39 4.07
C ALA A 120 34.66 11.69 5.06
N ASP A 121 34.70 12.18 6.29
CA ASP A 121 35.43 11.56 7.40
C ASP A 121 34.52 10.60 8.19
N SER A 122 33.22 10.57 7.86
CA SER A 122 32.16 9.77 8.47
C SER A 122 31.06 9.37 7.46
N LEU A 123 30.28 8.32 7.75
CA LEU A 123 29.00 8.06 7.04
C LEU A 123 28.02 9.22 7.20
N CYS A 124 28.15 9.98 8.29
CA CYS A 124 27.32 11.14 8.54
C CYS A 124 27.58 12.29 7.57
N ASP A 125 28.79 12.38 7.03
CA ASP A 125 29.08 13.33 5.97
C ASP A 125 28.39 12.92 4.66
N LEU A 126 28.00 11.65 4.49
CA LEU A 126 27.17 11.24 3.34
C LEU A 126 25.72 11.73 3.42
N ALA A 127 25.24 12.07 4.63
CA ALA A 127 23.95 12.70 4.83
C ALA A 127 23.98 14.20 4.49
N ASP A 128 25.17 14.79 4.34
CA ASP A 128 25.31 16.17 3.85
C ASP A 128 25.23 16.18 2.31
N PRO A 129 24.16 16.75 1.72
CA PRO A 129 23.99 16.81 0.26
C PRO A 129 25.05 17.67 -0.44
N THR A 130 25.84 18.45 0.31
CA THR A 130 26.98 19.21 -0.22
C THR A 130 28.26 18.37 -0.33
N VAL A 131 28.33 17.26 0.41
CA VAL A 131 29.47 16.34 0.45
C VAL A 131 29.24 15.15 -0.48
N PHE A 132 28.06 14.54 -0.43
CA PHE A 132 27.67 13.47 -1.35
C PHE A 132 26.69 13.98 -2.40
N ARG A 133 27.22 14.37 -3.56
CA ARG A 133 26.41 14.77 -4.71
C ARG A 133 26.86 14.01 -5.94
N VAL A 134 26.12 12.96 -6.28
CA VAL A 134 26.33 12.29 -7.56
C VAL A 134 25.47 13.00 -8.60
N GLN A 135 26.13 13.81 -9.41
CA GLN A 135 25.48 14.50 -10.52
C GLN A 135 25.32 13.54 -11.69
N PHE A 136 24.09 13.24 -12.03
CA PHE A 136 23.76 12.50 -13.24
C PHE A 136 23.13 13.44 -14.25
N THR A 137 23.45 13.23 -15.53
CA THR A 137 22.90 14.04 -16.62
C THR A 137 22.02 13.15 -17.50
N ASN A 138 20.87 13.66 -17.95
CA ASN A 138 19.93 12.97 -18.85
C ASN A 138 19.05 11.87 -18.22
N VAL A 139 18.71 11.97 -16.94
CA VAL A 139 17.65 11.13 -16.36
C VAL A 139 16.29 11.69 -16.80
N LYS A 140 15.43 10.82 -17.33
CA LYS A 140 14.06 11.20 -17.68
C LYS A 140 13.28 11.50 -16.39
N PRO A 141 12.35 12.46 -16.38
CA PRO A 141 11.40 12.69 -15.30
C PRO A 141 10.33 11.60 -15.31
N ASP A 142 10.73 10.43 -14.83
CA ASP A 142 9.88 9.28 -14.58
C ASP A 142 10.35 8.57 -13.30
N LEU A 143 9.49 7.70 -12.78
CA LEU A 143 9.79 6.88 -11.61
C LEU A 143 11.00 5.99 -11.93
N ALA A 144 12.04 6.07 -11.09
CA ALA A 144 13.23 5.24 -11.22
C ALA A 144 13.58 4.56 -9.91
N GLN A 145 14.34 3.47 -10.02
CA GLN A 145 14.84 2.71 -8.87
C GLN A 145 16.23 3.23 -8.51
N VAL A 146 16.42 3.64 -7.26
CA VAL A 146 17.72 4.06 -6.71
C VAL A 146 18.20 2.99 -5.73
N GLU A 147 19.36 2.42 -6.00
CA GLU A 147 20.03 1.44 -5.16
C GLU A 147 21.30 2.05 -4.58
N VAL A 148 21.45 1.97 -3.27
CA VAL A 148 22.67 2.40 -2.58
C VAL A 148 23.19 1.27 -1.72
N VAL A 149 24.49 1.02 -1.80
CA VAL A 149 25.19 0.00 -1.02
C VAL A 149 26.51 0.57 -0.50
N VAL A 150 26.88 0.23 0.73
CA VAL A 150 28.15 0.62 1.32
C VAL A 150 28.93 -0.63 1.75
N TRP A 151 30.19 -0.76 1.32
CA TRP A 151 31.10 -1.84 1.74
C TRP A 151 32.11 -1.37 2.77
N ARG A 152 32.51 -2.25 3.70
CA ARG A 152 33.38 -1.91 4.85
C ARG A 152 34.83 -1.61 4.49
N ASP A 153 35.40 -2.42 3.62
CA ASP A 153 36.81 -2.41 3.26
C ASP A 153 36.96 -3.15 1.93
N ARG A 154 37.04 -2.40 0.82
CA ARG A 154 37.37 -2.94 -0.50
C ARG A 154 38.58 -2.17 -0.99
N GLY A 155 39.76 -2.77 -0.89
CA GLY A 155 40.99 -2.21 -1.49
C GLY A 155 40.92 -2.02 -3.01
N ASP A 156 39.82 -2.38 -3.68
CA ASP A 156 39.53 -2.18 -5.10
C ASP A 156 38.36 -1.19 -5.33
N ALA A 157 38.54 -0.22 -6.23
CA ALA A 157 37.55 0.82 -6.53
C ALA A 157 36.31 0.33 -7.34
N THR A 158 35.96 -0.95 -7.25
CA THR A 158 34.84 -1.55 -7.99
C THR A 158 33.74 -2.03 -7.06
N CYS A 159 32.50 -1.64 -7.37
CA CYS A 159 31.31 -2.01 -6.62
C CYS A 159 30.76 -3.32 -7.21
N PRO A 160 30.72 -4.42 -6.46
CA PRO A 160 30.16 -5.67 -6.95
C PRO A 160 28.66 -5.52 -7.20
N PRO A 161 28.07 -6.32 -8.11
CA PRO A 161 26.63 -6.47 -8.18
C PRO A 161 26.10 -6.98 -6.84
N VAL A 162 24.95 -6.46 -6.45
CA VAL A 162 24.25 -6.77 -5.20
C VAL A 162 22.78 -6.79 -5.58
N ASP A 163 22.13 -7.90 -5.30
CA ASP A 163 20.69 -8.03 -5.48
C ASP A 163 19.97 -7.47 -4.26
N PHE A 164 18.73 -7.04 -4.44
CA PHE A 164 17.91 -6.48 -3.36
C PHE A 164 16.60 -7.24 -3.23
N THR A 165 16.12 -7.39 -1.99
CA THR A 165 14.80 -7.93 -1.70
C THR A 165 13.72 -7.03 -2.29
N VAL A 166 12.65 -7.65 -2.80
CA VAL A 166 11.59 -6.87 -3.45
C VAL A 166 10.86 -5.97 -2.46
N ASN A 167 10.52 -6.52 -1.30
CA ASN A 167 9.61 -5.89 -0.34
C ASN A 167 10.32 -4.94 0.62
N THR A 168 11.50 -5.31 1.12
CA THR A 168 12.23 -4.50 2.12
C THR A 168 13.28 -3.60 1.48
N GLY A 169 13.60 -3.80 0.19
CA GLY A 169 14.65 -3.06 -0.50
C GLY A 169 16.03 -3.25 0.13
N ARG A 170 16.29 -4.35 0.84
CA ARG A 170 17.56 -4.63 1.50
C ARG A 170 18.46 -5.48 0.60
N PRO A 171 19.79 -5.29 0.62
CA PRO A 171 20.73 -6.18 -0.04
C PRO A 171 20.54 -7.65 0.35
N ILE A 172 20.58 -8.54 -0.64
CA ILE A 172 20.63 -9.98 -0.46
C ILE A 172 22.10 -10.36 -0.30
N VAL A 173 22.47 -10.85 0.89
CA VAL A 173 23.85 -11.24 1.22
C VAL A 173 23.95 -12.76 1.20
N ALA A 174 24.88 -13.31 0.40
CA ALA A 174 25.12 -14.75 0.42
C ALA A 174 25.99 -15.12 1.64
N PRO A 175 25.74 -16.26 2.32
CA PRO A 175 26.56 -16.70 3.45
C PRO A 175 28.04 -16.90 3.12
N SER A 176 28.37 -17.05 1.84
CA SER A 176 29.73 -17.24 1.33
C SER A 176 30.47 -15.95 0.99
N ASP A 177 29.82 -14.79 1.07
CA ASP A 177 30.44 -13.52 0.70
C ASP A 177 31.48 -13.13 1.75
N ALA A 178 32.76 -13.22 1.37
CA ALA A 178 33.89 -12.89 2.24
C ALA A 178 33.95 -11.39 2.62
N ASN A 179 33.19 -10.55 1.92
CA ASN A 179 33.11 -9.11 2.15
C ASN A 179 31.70 -8.61 1.79
N PRO A 180 30.71 -8.91 2.64
CA PRO A 180 29.35 -8.48 2.41
C PRO A 180 29.26 -6.95 2.54
N PRO A 181 28.26 -6.31 1.91
CA PRO A 181 27.98 -4.91 2.19
C PRO A 181 27.71 -4.72 3.69
N ALA A 182 28.00 -3.52 4.20
CA ALA A 182 27.74 -3.10 5.58
C ALA A 182 26.37 -2.42 5.71
N PHE A 183 26.00 -1.65 4.69
CA PHE A 183 24.70 -0.99 4.56
C PHE A 183 24.16 -1.13 3.14
N GLY A 184 22.85 -1.04 2.98
CA GLY A 184 22.26 -0.73 1.69
C GLY A 184 20.75 -0.65 1.73
N ARG A 185 20.19 0.05 0.74
CA ARG A 185 18.75 0.19 0.54
C ARG A 185 18.47 0.43 -0.93
N ARG A 186 17.30 -0.04 -1.35
CA ARG A 186 16.68 0.26 -2.63
C ARG A 186 15.39 1.02 -2.38
N VAL A 187 15.23 2.12 -3.09
CA VAL A 187 14.02 2.96 -3.05
C VAL A 187 13.54 3.25 -4.48
N PHE A 188 12.26 3.57 -4.62
CA PHE A 188 11.70 4.09 -5.86
C PHE A 188 11.49 5.59 -5.68
N HIS A 189 12.01 6.39 -6.61
CA HIS A 189 11.91 7.85 -6.56
C HIS A 189 11.27 8.39 -7.83
N ASP A 190 10.26 9.25 -7.68
CA ASP A 190 9.60 9.92 -8.79
C ASP A 190 10.34 11.22 -9.14
N PHE A 191 11.21 11.14 -10.15
CA PHE A 191 11.96 12.29 -10.65
C PHE A 191 11.08 13.29 -11.41
N GLY A 192 9.83 12.96 -11.73
CA GLY A 192 8.85 13.90 -12.26
C GLY A 192 8.16 14.77 -11.19
N GLY A 193 8.40 14.46 -9.91
CA GLY A 193 7.84 15.19 -8.77
C GLY A 193 8.48 16.55 -8.50
N THR A 194 8.02 17.22 -7.43
CA THR A 194 8.57 18.51 -6.99
C THR A 194 9.87 18.38 -6.21
N ASP A 195 10.25 17.16 -5.81
CA ASP A 195 11.45 16.90 -5.03
C ASP A 195 12.61 16.44 -5.93
N PRO A 196 13.65 17.28 -6.11
CA PRO A 196 14.82 16.93 -6.88
C PRO A 196 15.77 15.99 -6.13
N THR A 197 15.44 15.57 -4.91
CA THR A 197 16.32 14.77 -4.05
C THR A 197 15.70 13.40 -3.78
N ALA A 198 16.39 12.34 -4.18
CA ALA A 198 16.04 10.98 -3.78
C ALA A 198 16.63 10.69 -2.40
N ARG A 199 15.80 10.62 -1.37
CA ARG A 199 16.23 10.23 -0.03
C ARG A 199 16.28 8.72 0.10
N VAL A 200 17.44 8.19 0.50
CA VAL A 200 17.69 6.75 0.64
C VAL A 200 18.06 6.43 2.08
N GLU A 201 17.20 5.70 2.77
CA GLU A 201 17.38 5.28 4.16
C GLU A 201 18.22 4.00 4.23
N LEU A 202 19.53 4.15 4.49
CA LEU A 202 20.46 3.04 4.57
C LEU A 202 20.11 2.10 5.72
N ALA A 203 19.87 0.82 5.40
CA ALA A 203 19.64 -0.24 6.38
C ALA A 203 20.88 -1.14 6.54
N CYS A 204 21.08 -1.70 7.73
CA CYS A 204 22.18 -2.60 8.04
C CYS A 204 21.99 -3.98 7.37
N VAL A 205 23.09 -4.61 6.95
CA VAL A 205 23.05 -5.87 6.14
C VAL A 205 23.87 -7.04 6.69
N THR A 206 24.62 -6.87 7.79
CA THR A 206 25.37 -7.97 8.43
C THR A 206 24.84 -8.34 9.81
N PRO A 207 24.65 -9.63 10.15
CA PRO A 207 24.10 -10.13 11.41
C PRO A 207 24.70 -9.54 12.69
N ASP A 208 26.03 -9.43 12.77
CA ASP A 208 26.70 -8.92 13.98
C ASP A 208 26.42 -7.43 14.26
N VAL A 209 25.89 -6.73 13.26
CA VAL A 209 25.40 -5.33 13.34
C VAL A 209 23.87 -5.29 13.41
N LEU A 210 23.18 -6.37 13.03
CA LEU A 210 21.72 -6.54 13.19
C LEU A 210 21.31 -6.75 14.65
N ASP A 211 22.22 -7.20 15.52
CA ASP A 211 21.96 -7.31 16.96
C ASP A 211 21.91 -5.93 17.65
N ALA A 212 22.30 -4.84 16.96
CA ALA A 212 22.09 -3.48 17.43
C ALA A 212 20.58 -3.12 17.32
N PRO A 213 19.95 -2.59 18.39
CA PRO A 213 18.53 -2.24 18.38
C PRO A 213 18.12 -1.31 17.24
N GLU A 214 19.04 -0.46 16.74
CA GLU A 214 18.77 0.44 15.62
C GLU A 214 18.79 -0.25 14.25
N CYS A 215 19.31 -1.46 14.15
CA CYS A 215 19.48 -2.21 12.90
C CYS A 215 18.52 -3.40 12.76
N ASN A 216 17.78 -3.74 13.82
CA ASN A 216 16.87 -4.86 13.82
C ASN A 216 15.49 -4.38 13.33
N PRO A 217 15.00 -4.81 12.15
CA PRO A 217 13.63 -4.51 11.76
C PRO A 217 12.71 -4.94 12.91
N ARG A 218 11.75 -4.10 13.26
CA ARG A 218 10.72 -4.52 14.21
C ARG A 218 10.03 -5.73 13.62
N THR A 219 10.19 -6.86 14.28
CA THR A 219 9.39 -8.03 14.00
C THR A 219 8.15 -7.99 14.87
N VAL A 220 7.02 -8.30 14.26
CA VAL A 220 5.73 -8.32 14.94
C VAL A 220 5.10 -9.69 14.71
N ASP A 221 4.60 -10.31 15.78
CA ASP A 221 3.76 -11.48 15.67
C ASP A 221 2.33 -11.03 15.31
N LEU A 222 1.84 -11.47 14.16
CA LEU A 222 0.49 -11.14 13.71
C LEU A 222 -0.45 -12.31 14.01
N ARG A 223 -1.59 -12.01 14.62
CA ARG A 223 -2.62 -12.99 14.93
C ARG A 223 -4.00 -12.46 14.58
N ALA A 224 -4.85 -13.33 14.03
CA ALA A 224 -6.27 -13.08 13.89
C ALA A 224 -7.10 -14.26 14.38
N ASP A 225 -8.12 -13.97 15.19
CA ASP A 225 -9.18 -14.92 15.54
C ASP A 225 -10.43 -14.57 14.71
N VAL A 226 -11.01 -15.55 14.01
CA VAL A 226 -12.15 -15.32 13.11
C VAL A 226 -13.44 -15.90 13.69
N SER A 227 -14.42 -15.03 13.87
CA SER A 227 -15.77 -15.39 14.29
C SER A 227 -16.77 -15.27 13.15
N ASN A 228 -17.81 -16.11 13.17
CA ASN A 228 -18.93 -15.98 12.26
C ASN A 228 -19.86 -14.84 12.71
N LEU A 229 -20.03 -13.80 11.88
CA LEU A 229 -20.85 -12.64 12.25
C LEU A 229 -22.31 -13.02 12.54
N HIS A 230 -22.83 -14.06 11.89
CA HIS A 230 -24.22 -14.51 11.99
C HIS A 230 -24.47 -15.42 13.19
N THR A 231 -23.62 -16.40 13.44
CA THR A 231 -23.79 -17.31 14.59
C THR A 231 -23.08 -16.85 15.84
N ARG A 232 -22.10 -15.94 15.71
CA ARG A 232 -21.21 -15.45 16.77
C ARG A 232 -20.34 -16.52 17.42
N LEU A 233 -20.22 -17.66 16.76
CA LEU A 233 -19.32 -18.73 17.16
C LEU A 233 -18.03 -18.62 16.38
N ASP A 234 -16.96 -19.14 16.97
CA ASP A 234 -15.72 -19.43 16.26
C ASP A 234 -16.04 -20.26 15.02
N VAL A 235 -15.34 -19.96 13.93
CA VAL A 235 -15.49 -20.76 12.71
C VAL A 235 -14.97 -22.18 12.95
N THR A 236 -15.67 -23.16 12.37
CA THR A 236 -15.21 -24.54 12.42
C THR A 236 -13.92 -24.71 11.63
N LEU A 237 -13.13 -25.75 11.90
CA LEU A 237 -11.91 -26.03 11.12
C LEU A 237 -12.20 -26.19 9.62
N ALA A 238 -13.35 -26.76 9.25
CA ALA A 238 -13.74 -26.93 7.86
C ALA A 238 -14.02 -25.58 7.17
N GLU A 239 -14.68 -24.66 7.87
CA GLU A 239 -14.86 -23.28 7.39
C GLU A 239 -13.52 -22.56 7.32
N ALA A 240 -12.70 -22.64 8.37
CA ALA A 240 -11.39 -22.01 8.45
C ALA A 240 -10.48 -22.36 7.27
N GLN A 241 -10.48 -23.63 6.83
CA GLN A 241 -9.72 -24.09 5.66
C GLN A 241 -10.16 -23.45 4.34
N ALA A 242 -11.37 -22.89 4.28
CA ALA A 242 -11.91 -22.22 3.09
C ALA A 242 -11.75 -20.69 3.12
N LEU A 243 -11.18 -20.13 4.20
CA LEU A 243 -10.99 -18.69 4.37
C LEU A 243 -9.55 -18.29 4.06
N GLY A 244 -9.39 -17.21 3.29
CA GLY A 244 -8.15 -16.43 3.29
C GLY A 244 -8.23 -15.35 4.35
N VAL A 245 -7.24 -15.27 5.24
CA VAL A 245 -7.18 -14.24 6.28
C VAL A 245 -5.90 -13.45 6.14
N ARG A 246 -6.05 -12.13 6.15
CA ARG A 246 -4.94 -11.19 6.00
C ARG A 246 -5.03 -10.08 7.02
N ILE A 247 -3.91 -9.51 7.40
CA ILE A 247 -3.85 -8.31 8.24
C ILE A 247 -3.15 -7.19 7.47
N GLY A 248 -3.64 -5.97 7.61
CA GLY A 248 -2.92 -4.80 7.11
C GLY A 248 -3.50 -3.50 7.66
N GLN A 249 -2.74 -2.43 7.47
CA GLN A 249 -3.12 -1.08 7.89
C GLN A 249 -3.82 -0.36 6.72
N PRO A 250 -5.01 0.23 6.94
CA PRO A 250 -5.63 1.09 5.94
C PRO A 250 -4.76 2.29 5.64
N THR A 251 -4.57 2.59 4.36
CA THR A 251 -3.82 3.75 3.90
C THR A 251 -4.76 4.78 3.29
N PRO A 252 -4.51 6.09 3.47
CA PRO A 252 -5.29 7.10 2.79
C PRO A 252 -5.07 6.97 1.27
N VAL A 253 -6.14 7.11 0.49
CA VAL A 253 -6.09 6.96 -0.99
C VAL A 253 -5.06 7.92 -1.60
N ALA A 254 -4.95 9.11 -1.04
CA ALA A 254 -3.91 10.10 -1.32
C ALA A 254 -3.54 10.86 -0.03
N PRO A 255 -2.35 11.46 0.06
CA PRO A 255 -1.98 12.30 1.20
C PRO A 255 -3.03 13.39 1.47
N GLY A 256 -3.60 13.40 2.68
CA GLY A 256 -4.65 14.34 3.09
C GLY A 256 -6.08 13.98 2.62
N ASP A 257 -6.29 12.88 1.90
CA ASP A 257 -7.62 12.38 1.57
C ASP A 257 -8.27 11.71 2.79
N PRO A 258 -9.52 12.07 3.17
CA PRO A 258 -10.23 11.41 4.27
C PRO A 258 -10.67 9.98 3.94
N ARG A 259 -10.54 9.53 2.69
CA ARG A 259 -10.86 8.17 2.26
C ARG A 259 -9.66 7.25 2.46
N TYR A 260 -9.95 6.08 2.99
CA TYR A 260 -8.97 5.03 3.26
C TYR A 260 -9.27 3.81 2.40
N GLU A 261 -8.22 3.06 2.08
CA GLU A 261 -8.32 1.80 1.39
C GLU A 261 -7.38 0.76 1.99
N LEU A 262 -7.78 -0.50 1.87
CA LEU A 262 -6.89 -1.63 2.08
C LEU A 262 -6.37 -2.04 0.71
N ARG A 263 -5.07 -1.84 0.48
CA ARG A 263 -4.44 -2.20 -0.78
C ARG A 263 -3.96 -3.64 -0.70
N PRO A 264 -4.22 -4.50 -1.70
CA PRO A 264 -3.85 -5.91 -1.63
C PRO A 264 -2.36 -6.16 -1.38
N GLN A 265 -1.47 -5.27 -1.83
CA GLN A 265 -0.02 -5.37 -1.62
C GLN A 265 0.43 -5.02 -0.21
N ASP A 266 -0.40 -4.31 0.57
CA ASP A 266 -0.12 -3.90 1.95
C ASP A 266 -0.72 -4.91 2.96
N LEU A 267 -1.35 -5.98 2.46
CA LEU A 267 -1.95 -7.04 3.26
C LEU A 267 -0.97 -8.21 3.40
N ILE A 268 -0.79 -8.65 4.64
CA ILE A 268 0.03 -9.80 5.01
C ILE A 268 -0.89 -10.99 5.18
N GLU A 269 -0.67 -12.05 4.41
CA GLU A 269 -1.43 -13.30 4.53
C GLU A 269 -0.96 -14.10 5.74
N LEU A 270 -1.91 -14.60 6.53
CA LEU A 270 -1.63 -15.33 7.76
C LEU A 270 -1.80 -16.83 7.56
N GLY A 271 -0.93 -17.63 8.20
CA GLY A 271 -1.01 -19.08 8.19
C GLY A 271 -2.10 -19.61 9.12
N LEU A 272 -2.90 -20.58 8.67
CA LEU A 272 -3.89 -21.25 9.51
C LEU A 272 -3.23 -22.20 10.52
N MET A 273 -3.43 -21.93 11.80
CA MET A 273 -3.06 -22.79 12.92
C MET A 273 -4.27 -23.65 13.32
N ALA A 274 -4.20 -24.95 13.02
CA ALA A 274 -5.28 -25.88 13.35
C ALA A 274 -5.34 -26.12 14.86
N GLY A 275 -6.47 -25.74 15.48
CA GLY A 275 -6.75 -25.91 16.91
C GLY A 275 -8.23 -26.23 17.16
N ALA A 276 -8.61 -26.31 18.44
CA ALA A 276 -10.02 -26.42 18.84
C ALA A 276 -10.82 -25.18 18.41
N THR A 277 -10.21 -24.01 18.57
CA THR A 277 -10.56 -22.76 17.92
C THR A 277 -9.47 -22.49 16.88
N PRO A 278 -9.79 -22.47 15.57
CA PRO A 278 -8.81 -22.12 14.54
C PRO A 278 -8.36 -20.67 14.68
N THR A 279 -7.05 -20.45 14.58
CA THR A 279 -6.43 -19.12 14.63
C THR A 279 -5.54 -18.95 13.42
N TRP A 280 -5.38 -17.71 12.94
CA TRP A 280 -4.43 -17.38 11.88
C TRP A 280 -3.26 -16.62 12.48
N GLU A 281 -2.05 -17.05 12.16
CA GLU A 281 -0.83 -16.49 12.77
C GLU A 281 0.28 -16.40 11.73
N GLU A 282 1.08 -15.35 11.83
CA GLU A 282 2.39 -15.24 11.20
C GLU A 282 3.35 -14.63 12.23
N ARG A 283 4.53 -15.23 12.38
CA ARG A 283 5.50 -14.83 13.40
C ARG A 283 6.66 -14.07 12.79
N ASP A 284 7.29 -13.26 13.63
CA ASP A 284 8.50 -12.53 13.29
C ASP A 284 8.38 -11.71 11.99
N VAL A 285 7.19 -11.14 11.73
CA VAL A 285 6.92 -10.42 10.49
C VAL A 285 7.68 -9.11 10.48
N VAL A 286 8.56 -8.94 9.51
CA VAL A 286 9.29 -7.69 9.29
C VAL A 286 8.34 -6.67 8.66
N VAL A 287 8.05 -5.61 9.41
CA VAL A 287 7.16 -4.53 8.99
C VAL A 287 7.91 -3.19 8.95
N PRO A 288 7.48 -2.21 8.13
CA PRO A 288 7.98 -0.84 8.20
C PRO A 288 7.81 -0.24 9.60
N ASP A 289 8.67 0.70 10.00
CA ASP A 289 8.69 1.24 11.37
C ASP A 289 7.39 1.99 11.77
N ASP A 290 6.65 2.48 10.79
CA ASP A 290 5.35 3.15 10.97
C ASP A 290 4.15 2.19 10.84
N ALA A 291 4.36 0.98 10.32
CA ALA A 291 3.33 -0.03 10.19
C ALA A 291 3.03 -0.64 11.56
N PHE A 292 1.74 -0.72 11.90
CA PHE A 292 1.26 -1.33 13.15
C PHE A 292 1.76 -0.66 14.44
N ALA A 293 2.20 0.60 14.37
CA ALA A 293 2.54 1.38 15.55
C ALA A 293 1.34 1.51 16.50
N VAL A 294 1.60 1.70 17.80
CA VAL A 294 0.56 2.02 18.78
C VAL A 294 -0.26 3.23 18.31
N GLY A 295 -1.59 3.14 18.38
CA GLY A 295 -2.51 4.15 17.88
C GLY A 295 -2.76 4.10 16.37
N SER A 296 -2.16 3.16 15.64
CA SER A 296 -2.54 2.84 14.26
C SER A 296 -3.79 1.94 14.23
N ASP A 297 -4.58 2.05 13.17
CA ASP A 297 -5.71 1.14 12.95
C ASP A 297 -5.25 -0.02 12.09
N VAL A 298 -5.63 -1.22 12.49
CA VAL A 298 -5.25 -2.47 11.82
C VAL A 298 -6.49 -3.26 11.53
N CYS A 299 -6.57 -3.77 10.30
CA CYS A 299 -7.74 -4.50 9.84
C CYS A 299 -7.40 -5.96 9.56
N GLY A 300 -8.19 -6.84 10.15
CA GLY A 300 -8.32 -8.24 9.76
C GLY A 300 -9.27 -8.33 8.57
N VAL A 301 -8.75 -8.82 7.44
CA VAL A 301 -9.49 -9.04 6.19
C VAL A 301 -9.74 -10.52 6.02
N VAL A 302 -11.00 -10.91 6.05
CA VAL A 302 -11.45 -12.27 5.80
C VAL A 302 -12.05 -12.34 4.41
N THR A 303 -11.52 -13.23 3.58
CA THR A 303 -12.01 -13.47 2.22
C THR A 303 -12.51 -14.91 2.13
N PRO A 304 -13.83 -15.14 2.22
CA PRO A 304 -14.40 -16.42 1.86
C PRO A 304 -14.15 -16.73 0.37
N PHE A 305 -14.02 -18.00 0.02
CA PHE A 305 -13.65 -18.44 -1.34
C PHE A 305 -14.55 -17.80 -2.42
N GLY A 306 -13.98 -16.88 -3.21
CA GLY A 306 -14.66 -16.23 -4.35
C GLY A 306 -15.69 -15.15 -3.98
N SER A 307 -15.78 -14.75 -2.72
CA SER A 307 -16.70 -13.69 -2.28
C SER A 307 -15.99 -12.35 -2.07
N GLN A 308 -16.76 -11.34 -1.66
CA GLN A 308 -16.22 -10.03 -1.32
C GLN A 308 -15.38 -10.08 -0.03
N PRO A 309 -14.29 -9.31 0.06
CA PRO A 309 -13.49 -9.21 1.27
C PRO A 309 -14.27 -8.48 2.37
N VAL A 310 -14.21 -9.03 3.57
CA VAL A 310 -14.82 -8.48 4.78
C VAL A 310 -13.70 -8.01 5.71
N ALA A 311 -13.71 -6.74 6.08
CA ALA A 311 -12.72 -6.13 6.95
C ALA A 311 -13.33 -5.79 8.32
N THR A 312 -12.62 -6.13 9.38
CA THR A 312 -12.88 -5.67 10.75
C THR A 312 -11.63 -4.95 11.22
N CYS A 313 -11.77 -3.73 11.74
CA CYS A 313 -10.63 -2.87 12.06
C CYS A 313 -10.64 -2.47 13.52
N GLU A 314 -9.47 -2.51 14.14
CA GLU A 314 -9.26 -2.24 15.54
C GLU A 314 -8.05 -1.32 15.71
N LEU A 315 -8.05 -0.54 16.79
CA LEU A 315 -6.92 0.30 17.14
C LEU A 315 -5.86 -0.56 17.84
N VAL A 316 -4.61 -0.50 17.39
CA VAL A 316 -3.50 -1.09 18.13
C VAL A 316 -3.33 -0.30 19.42
N VAL A 317 -3.65 -0.95 20.53
CA VAL A 317 -3.44 -0.39 21.87
C VAL A 317 -2.08 -0.85 22.40
N ASP A 318 -1.43 0.00 23.16
CA ASP A 318 -0.26 -0.40 23.93
C ASP A 318 -0.73 -1.38 25.00
N ASP A 319 -0.11 -2.54 25.07
CA ASP A 319 -0.32 -3.43 26.22
C ASP A 319 0.64 -2.90 27.29
N ASP A 320 0.13 -2.49 28.46
CA ASP A 320 0.87 -1.82 29.54
C ASP A 320 2.11 -2.62 30.04
N GLU A 321 2.31 -3.85 29.56
CA GLU A 321 3.42 -4.74 29.88
C GLU A 321 4.53 -4.80 28.81
N VAL A 322 4.38 -4.16 27.64
CA VAL A 322 5.41 -4.15 26.60
C VAL A 322 6.26 -2.89 26.73
N PRO A 323 7.61 -3.00 26.80
CA PRO A 323 8.48 -1.84 26.98
C PRO A 323 8.27 -0.79 25.87
N ASP A 324 8.46 0.49 26.24
CA ASP A 324 8.15 1.80 25.60
C ASP A 324 8.29 1.97 24.07
N ASN A 325 8.65 0.94 23.32
CA ASN A 325 9.01 1.03 21.91
C ASN A 325 8.77 -0.24 21.07
N ALA A 326 7.99 -1.23 21.51
CA ALA A 326 7.66 -2.38 20.64
C ALA A 326 6.22 -2.87 20.82
N VAL A 327 5.43 -2.89 19.74
CA VAL A 327 4.28 -3.80 19.64
C VAL A 327 4.87 -5.14 19.23
N ARG A 328 5.00 -6.09 20.17
CA ARG A 328 5.53 -7.42 19.84
C ARG A 328 4.51 -8.32 19.17
N ALA A 329 3.22 -8.06 19.42
CA ALA A 329 2.14 -8.82 18.83
C ALA A 329 0.97 -7.91 18.48
N VAL A 330 0.40 -8.11 17.29
CA VAL A 330 -0.85 -7.51 16.86
C VAL A 330 -1.89 -8.60 16.79
N HIS A 331 -2.96 -8.44 17.56
CA HIS A 331 -4.11 -9.33 17.54
C HIS A 331 -5.32 -8.58 17.01
N VAL A 332 -6.05 -9.18 16.07
CA VAL A 332 -7.31 -8.63 15.55
C VAL A 332 -8.43 -9.66 15.66
N ASP A 333 -9.55 -9.26 16.26
CA ASP A 333 -10.79 -10.02 16.23
C ASP A 333 -11.52 -9.75 14.90
N ALA A 334 -11.49 -10.72 13.99
CA ALA A 334 -12.06 -10.57 12.66
C ALA A 334 -13.39 -11.30 12.49
N PHE A 335 -14.24 -10.80 11.60
CA PHE A 335 -15.52 -11.42 11.28
C PHE A 335 -15.59 -11.94 9.85
N MET A 336 -16.11 -13.15 9.70
CA MET A 336 -16.61 -13.65 8.42
C MET A 336 -18.13 -13.46 8.32
N VAL A 337 -18.62 -13.29 7.09
CA VAL A 337 -20.07 -13.36 6.79
C VAL A 337 -20.31 -14.61 5.95
N PRO A 338 -21.16 -15.55 6.38
CA PRO A 338 -21.47 -16.73 5.58
C PRO A 338 -21.99 -16.34 4.20
N SER A 339 -21.64 -17.08 3.16
CA SER A 339 -22.01 -16.72 1.79
C SER A 339 -23.53 -16.66 1.59
N ASP A 340 -24.28 -17.58 2.20
CA ASP A 340 -25.74 -17.60 2.16
C ASP A 340 -26.37 -16.38 2.87
N VAL A 341 -25.79 -15.97 4.00
CA VAL A 341 -26.19 -14.76 4.72
C VAL A 341 -25.84 -13.52 3.90
N TRP A 342 -24.64 -13.46 3.31
CA TRP A 342 -24.24 -12.36 2.46
C TRP A 342 -25.13 -12.26 1.20
N ASP A 343 -25.45 -13.37 0.54
CA ASP A 343 -26.32 -13.41 -0.63
C ASP A 343 -27.73 -12.87 -0.30
N GLN A 344 -28.26 -13.24 0.87
CA GLN A 344 -29.54 -12.71 1.38
C GLN A 344 -29.46 -11.19 1.60
N ILE A 345 -28.45 -10.73 2.34
CA ILE A 345 -28.22 -9.30 2.60
C ILE A 345 -28.08 -8.55 1.29
N GLN A 346 -27.25 -9.06 0.38
CA GLN A 346 -26.96 -8.45 -0.92
C GLN A 346 -28.24 -8.32 -1.76
N ALA A 347 -29.09 -9.35 -1.79
CA ALA A 347 -30.39 -9.30 -2.45
C ALA A 347 -31.34 -8.30 -1.76
N ALA A 348 -31.42 -8.31 -0.43
CA ALA A 348 -32.27 -7.42 0.36
C ALA A 348 -31.96 -5.94 0.14
N ILE A 349 -30.69 -5.61 -0.02
CA ILE A 349 -30.24 -4.23 -0.24
C ILE A 349 -30.12 -3.86 -1.73
N GLU A 350 -30.62 -4.73 -2.61
CA GLU A 350 -30.63 -4.60 -4.08
C GLU A 350 -29.26 -4.26 -4.68
N LEU A 351 -28.20 -4.86 -4.14
CA LEU A 351 -26.83 -4.55 -4.52
C LEU A 351 -26.26 -5.66 -5.38
N ASN A 352 -25.81 -5.36 -6.60
CA ASN A 352 -25.15 -6.38 -7.45
C ASN A 352 -23.64 -6.48 -7.17
N VAL A 353 -23.02 -5.39 -6.72
CA VAL A 353 -21.59 -5.28 -6.45
C VAL A 353 -21.38 -4.27 -5.32
N VAL A 354 -20.45 -4.53 -4.41
CA VAL A 354 -20.07 -3.57 -3.36
C VAL A 354 -19.58 -2.27 -3.99
N PRO A 355 -20.05 -1.09 -3.55
CA PRO A 355 -19.61 0.19 -4.08
C PRO A 355 -18.10 0.35 -3.98
N GLN A 356 -17.50 1.16 -4.85
CA GLN A 356 -16.05 1.38 -4.83
C GLN A 356 -15.57 1.98 -3.50
N GLY A 357 -16.39 2.83 -2.87
CA GLY A 357 -16.13 3.38 -1.53
C GLY A 357 -16.28 2.37 -0.40
N GLY A 358 -16.79 1.17 -0.66
CA GLY A 358 -17.09 0.16 0.36
C GLY A 358 -18.54 0.17 0.82
N LEU A 359 -18.81 -0.62 1.84
CA LEU A 359 -20.12 -0.73 2.50
C LEU A 359 -19.90 -1.00 3.99
N VAL A 360 -20.67 -0.35 4.86
CA VAL A 360 -20.69 -0.73 6.29
C VAL A 360 -21.84 -1.68 6.54
N LEU A 361 -21.51 -2.90 6.98
CA LEU A 361 -22.44 -3.89 7.49
C LEU A 361 -22.26 -3.96 9.00
N GLY A 362 -23.33 -3.83 9.76
CA GLY A 362 -23.23 -3.94 11.20
C GLY A 362 -24.29 -4.81 11.82
N ARG A 363 -24.01 -5.20 13.07
CA ARG A 363 -24.92 -6.01 13.88
C ARG A 363 -24.89 -5.55 15.33
N VAL A 364 -26.07 -5.40 15.92
CA VAL A 364 -26.22 -5.08 17.34
C VAL A 364 -26.54 -6.34 18.12
N VAL A 365 -25.75 -6.60 19.18
CA VAL A 365 -25.90 -7.76 20.06
C VAL A 365 -25.83 -7.36 21.53
N ASP A 366 -26.25 -8.24 22.42
CA ASP A 366 -26.04 -8.13 23.87
C ASP A 366 -24.68 -8.72 24.31
N THR A 367 -24.41 -8.71 25.61
CA THR A 367 -23.19 -9.30 26.21
C THR A 367 -23.13 -10.83 26.11
N ASN A 368 -24.25 -11.50 25.85
CA ASN A 368 -24.30 -12.93 25.53
C ASN A 368 -24.22 -13.19 24.02
N LEU A 369 -23.91 -12.15 23.24
CA LEU A 369 -23.82 -12.16 21.78
C LEU A 369 -25.15 -12.49 21.08
N LEU A 370 -26.28 -12.32 21.77
CA LEU A 370 -27.61 -12.47 21.18
C LEU A 370 -28.02 -11.17 20.47
N PRO A 371 -28.59 -11.24 19.26
CA PRO A 371 -29.02 -10.06 18.54
C PRO A 371 -30.07 -9.25 19.31
N LEU A 372 -29.97 -7.92 19.22
CA LEU A 372 -30.91 -7.03 19.87
C LEU A 372 -31.85 -6.38 18.87
N ASP A 373 -33.14 -6.40 19.21
CA ASP A 373 -34.20 -5.72 18.49
C ASP A 373 -34.46 -4.31 19.03
N ASN A 374 -35.10 -3.49 18.19
CA ASN A 374 -35.52 -2.13 18.49
C ASN A 374 -34.37 -1.21 18.95
N VAL A 375 -33.18 -1.41 18.39
CA VAL A 375 -32.02 -0.55 18.60
C VAL A 375 -31.84 0.40 17.43
N GLN A 376 -31.69 1.68 17.72
CA GLN A 376 -31.35 2.71 16.74
C GLN A 376 -29.84 2.91 16.75
N VAL A 377 -29.21 2.91 15.58
CA VAL A 377 -27.77 3.08 15.40
C VAL A 377 -27.50 4.40 14.68
N SER A 378 -26.47 5.14 15.11
CA SER A 378 -26.03 6.36 14.45
C SER A 378 -24.50 6.52 14.46
N ALA A 379 -23.97 7.13 13.41
CA ALA A 379 -22.54 7.39 13.24
C ALA A 379 -22.19 8.80 13.73
N VAL A 380 -21.22 8.93 14.63
CA VAL A 380 -20.86 10.20 15.27
C VAL A 380 -20.16 11.11 14.26
N GLY A 381 -20.65 12.34 14.10
CA GLY A 381 -20.06 13.33 13.19
C GLY A 381 -20.28 13.02 11.71
N ALA A 382 -21.02 11.96 11.37
CA ALA A 382 -21.44 11.62 10.03
C ALA A 382 -22.98 11.59 9.95
N SER A 383 -23.52 11.54 8.73
CA SER A 383 -24.97 11.42 8.52
C SER A 383 -25.27 10.35 7.47
N PRO A 384 -24.90 9.08 7.73
CA PRO A 384 -25.21 8.01 6.80
C PRO A 384 -26.72 7.74 6.73
N THR A 385 -27.12 7.14 5.62
CA THR A 385 -28.41 6.45 5.55
C THR A 385 -28.23 5.08 6.19
N VAL A 386 -28.74 4.93 7.42
CA VAL A 386 -28.80 3.63 8.13
C VAL A 386 -30.13 2.97 7.82
N GLN A 387 -30.08 1.74 7.32
CA GLN A 387 -31.24 0.91 7.03
C GLN A 387 -31.13 -0.42 7.78
N TYR A 388 -32.24 -0.90 8.33
CA TYR A 388 -32.27 -2.10 9.15
C TYR A 388 -32.88 -3.26 8.37
N LEU A 389 -32.25 -4.43 8.44
CA LEU A 389 -32.76 -5.62 7.77
C LEU A 389 -33.90 -6.24 8.59
N ASN A 390 -34.83 -6.91 7.90
CA ASN A 390 -35.86 -7.73 8.54
C ASN A 390 -35.26 -8.99 9.21
N ASP A 391 -36.11 -9.79 9.86
CA ASP A 391 -35.67 -10.96 10.64
C ASP A 391 -35.07 -12.06 9.76
N ASP A 392 -35.58 -12.21 8.54
CA ASP A 392 -35.21 -13.21 7.54
C ASP A 392 -34.18 -12.71 6.52
N LEU A 393 -33.68 -11.48 6.68
CA LEU A 393 -32.67 -10.85 5.81
C LEU A 393 -33.06 -10.80 4.32
N THR A 394 -34.36 -10.84 4.01
CA THR A 394 -34.88 -10.79 2.62
C THR A 394 -35.19 -9.37 2.15
N GLY A 395 -35.18 -8.40 3.05
CA GLY A 395 -35.47 -7.00 2.74
C GLY A 395 -35.17 -6.07 3.90
N PHE A 396 -35.53 -4.80 3.73
CA PHE A 396 -35.50 -3.84 4.82
C PHE A 396 -36.73 -3.97 5.70
N ARG A 397 -36.57 -3.69 6.99
CA ARG A 397 -37.66 -3.65 7.95
C ARG A 397 -38.62 -2.51 7.60
N ASP A 398 -39.88 -2.83 7.33
CA ASP A 398 -40.93 -1.87 7.02
C ASP A 398 -42.08 -1.92 8.03
N GLY A 399 -42.72 -0.77 8.26
CA GLY A 399 -43.82 -0.60 9.20
C GLY A 399 -45.13 -0.26 8.50
N GLY A 400 -45.45 -0.94 7.39
CA GLY A 400 -46.59 -0.59 6.54
C GLY A 400 -46.31 0.51 5.52
N GLY A 401 -45.15 0.42 4.84
CA GLY A 401 -44.75 1.33 3.76
C GLY A 401 -43.79 2.46 4.14
N ALA A 402 -43.38 2.54 5.41
CA ALA A 402 -42.29 3.41 5.87
C ALA A 402 -41.15 2.57 6.47
N PRO A 403 -39.87 2.91 6.20
CA PRO A 403 -38.74 2.24 6.85
C PRO A 403 -38.81 2.38 8.37
N LEU A 404 -38.64 1.28 9.08
CA LEU A 404 -38.52 1.33 10.54
C LEU A 404 -37.13 1.78 10.94
N ALA A 405 -37.05 2.66 11.94
CA ALA A 405 -35.81 3.32 12.36
C ALA A 405 -34.99 2.53 13.40
N ALA A 406 -35.17 1.20 13.48
CA ALA A 406 -34.49 0.37 14.49
C ALA A 406 -34.34 -1.10 14.06
N THR A 407 -33.34 -1.78 14.63
CA THR A 407 -33.02 -3.20 14.36
C THR A 407 -34.20 -4.14 14.56
N SER A 408 -34.27 -5.19 13.75
CA SER A 408 -35.17 -6.33 13.95
C SER A 408 -34.53 -7.36 14.91
N THR A 409 -35.13 -8.54 15.09
CA THR A 409 -34.53 -9.62 15.90
C THR A 409 -33.28 -10.23 15.28
N SER A 410 -32.96 -9.91 14.01
CA SER A 410 -31.68 -10.29 13.41
C SER A 410 -30.52 -9.40 13.87
N GLY A 411 -30.83 -8.19 14.36
CA GLY A 411 -29.87 -7.19 14.84
C GLY A 411 -29.10 -6.47 13.73
N TYR A 412 -29.34 -6.79 12.46
CA TYR A 412 -28.54 -6.27 11.34
C TYR A 412 -28.96 -4.88 10.90
N PHE A 413 -27.96 -4.10 10.50
CA PHE A 413 -28.12 -2.85 9.78
C PHE A 413 -27.08 -2.71 8.69
N VAL A 414 -27.41 -1.94 7.67
CA VAL A 414 -26.50 -1.52 6.61
C VAL A 414 -26.47 -0.01 6.61
N ALA A 415 -25.28 0.56 6.57
CA ALA A 415 -25.10 1.99 6.47
C ALA A 415 -24.40 2.37 5.17
N ARG A 416 -24.94 3.41 4.53
CA ARG A 416 -24.49 3.92 3.24
C ARG A 416 -24.35 5.43 3.27
N GLY A 417 -23.56 5.93 2.34
CA GLY A 417 -23.24 7.36 2.22
C GLY A 417 -21.93 7.61 2.94
N SER A 418 -21.16 8.57 2.45
CA SER A 418 -19.78 8.85 2.87
C SER A 418 -19.59 8.79 4.39
N ILE A 419 -19.22 7.62 4.93
CA ILE A 419 -18.89 7.39 6.33
C ILE A 419 -17.37 7.36 6.40
N PRO A 420 -16.71 8.42 6.91
CA PRO A 420 -15.26 8.42 7.04
C PRO A 420 -14.77 7.19 7.79
N PHE A 421 -13.61 6.67 7.41
CA PHE A 421 -12.96 5.63 8.20
C PHE A 421 -12.71 6.11 9.64
N LYS A 422 -12.68 5.18 10.61
CA LYS A 422 -12.63 5.46 12.06
C LYS A 422 -13.84 6.23 12.63
N THR A 423 -14.95 6.29 11.91
CA THR A 423 -16.18 6.87 12.46
C THR A 423 -16.65 6.03 13.64
N ALA A 424 -16.86 6.68 14.78
CA ALA A 424 -17.44 6.06 15.95
C ALA A 424 -18.94 5.79 15.77
N TRP A 425 -19.41 4.66 16.29
CA TRP A 425 -20.81 4.28 16.24
C TRP A 425 -21.48 4.34 17.62
N THR A 426 -22.73 4.79 17.63
CA THR A 426 -23.59 4.86 18.81
C THR A 426 -24.86 4.08 18.56
N ALA A 427 -25.46 3.58 19.64
CA ALA A 427 -26.66 2.79 19.60
C ALA A 427 -27.52 3.08 20.82
N THR A 428 -28.81 3.24 20.58
CA THR A 428 -29.80 3.61 21.58
C THR A 428 -30.96 2.63 21.51
N ARG A 429 -31.29 2.03 22.65
CA ARG A 429 -32.46 1.19 22.83
C ARG A 429 -33.28 1.75 23.98
N PRO A 430 -34.62 1.83 23.88
CA PRO A 430 -35.44 2.22 25.03
C PRO A 430 -35.15 1.34 26.26
N GLY A 431 -35.11 1.95 27.45
CA GLY A 431 -34.84 1.27 28.71
C GLY A 431 -33.43 1.55 29.27
N THR A 432 -32.93 0.63 30.10
CA THR A 432 -31.65 0.76 30.82
C THR A 432 -30.46 0.15 30.07
N TRP A 433 -30.52 0.10 28.74
CA TRP A 433 -29.45 -0.46 27.93
C TRP A 433 -28.36 0.58 27.67
N ARG A 434 -27.09 0.19 27.87
CA ARG A 434 -25.92 0.99 27.53
C ARG A 434 -25.00 0.23 26.58
N MET A 435 -24.28 0.96 25.75
CA MET A 435 -23.25 0.37 24.89
C MET A 435 -22.04 -0.08 25.71
N VAL A 436 -21.41 -1.17 25.32
CA VAL A 436 -20.08 -1.59 25.79
C VAL A 436 -19.06 -1.01 24.81
N GLY A 437 -18.27 -0.04 25.28
CA GLY A 437 -17.29 0.65 24.45
C GLY A 437 -17.92 1.55 23.39
N GLN A 438 -17.14 1.87 22.35
CA GLN A 438 -17.57 2.67 21.21
C GLN A 438 -16.89 2.12 19.95
N PRO A 439 -17.51 1.17 19.23
CA PRO A 439 -16.88 0.55 18.08
C PRO A 439 -16.68 1.60 16.98
N THR A 440 -15.54 1.50 16.31
CA THR A 440 -15.17 2.35 15.19
C THR A 440 -15.30 1.57 13.88
N GLY A 441 -15.53 2.29 12.79
CA GLY A 441 -15.58 1.71 11.45
C GLY A 441 -15.88 2.78 10.42
N GLY A 442 -16.04 2.37 9.17
CA GLY A 442 -16.38 3.28 8.10
C GLY A 442 -16.18 2.66 6.73
N GLU A 443 -16.43 3.45 5.70
CA GLU A 443 -16.25 3.05 4.32
C GLU A 443 -14.74 2.87 4.03
N LEU A 444 -14.36 1.64 3.66
CA LEU A 444 -13.03 1.31 3.14
C LEU A 444 -13.14 1.04 1.64
N GLY A 445 -12.22 1.65 0.88
CA GLY A 445 -12.16 1.51 -0.57
C GLY A 445 -11.95 0.07 -1.07
N ASN A 446 -11.85 -0.08 -2.38
CA ASN A 446 -11.59 -1.36 -3.06
C ASN A 446 -12.69 -2.41 -2.87
N LYS A 447 -13.96 -1.95 -2.82
CA LYS A 447 -15.15 -2.83 -2.70
C LYS A 447 -15.16 -3.66 -1.42
N THR A 448 -14.59 -3.11 -0.35
CA THR A 448 -14.49 -3.78 0.95
C THR A 448 -15.79 -3.62 1.74
N ILE A 449 -16.22 -4.69 2.41
CA ILE A 449 -17.31 -4.63 3.40
C ILE A 449 -16.67 -4.44 4.76
N THR A 450 -16.92 -3.30 5.41
CA THR A 450 -16.45 -3.05 6.78
C THR A 450 -17.50 -3.53 7.77
N ILE A 451 -17.08 -4.35 8.73
CA ILE A 451 -17.95 -4.85 9.81
C ILE A 451 -17.91 -3.91 11.01
N VAL A 452 -19.09 -3.57 11.52
CA VAL A 452 -19.24 -2.85 12.79
C VAL A 452 -20.16 -3.66 13.69
N GLN A 453 -19.60 -4.23 14.75
CA GLN A 453 -20.38 -4.88 15.77
C GLN A 453 -20.56 -3.96 16.98
N ILE A 454 -21.80 -3.80 17.41
CA ILE A 454 -22.14 -3.03 18.59
C ILE A 454 -22.63 -3.98 19.68
N VAL A 455 -21.91 -4.03 20.80
CA VAL A 455 -22.29 -4.81 21.98
C VAL A 455 -23.00 -3.88 22.96
N MET A 456 -24.17 -4.27 23.46
CA MET A 456 -24.89 -3.55 24.50
C MET A 456 -25.05 -4.41 25.75
N THR A 457 -25.06 -3.76 26.92
CA THR A 457 -25.35 -4.38 28.20
C THR A 457 -26.56 -3.73 28.83
N GLN A 458 -27.33 -4.50 29.58
CA GLN A 458 -28.40 -3.97 30.41
C GLN A 458 -27.82 -3.51 31.75
N ASP A 459 -28.12 -2.27 32.17
CA ASP A 459 -27.86 -1.85 33.54
C ASP A 459 -28.81 -2.60 34.46
N PHE A 460 -28.21 -3.34 35.39
CA PHE A 460 -28.93 -3.80 36.57
C PHE A 460 -28.93 -2.62 37.55
N GLU A 461 -30.07 -1.94 37.68
CA GLU A 461 -30.30 -1.13 38.90
C GLU A 461 -30.28 -2.11 40.09
N PRO A 462 -29.36 -1.92 41.07
CA PRO A 462 -29.23 -2.82 42.21
C PRO A 462 -30.46 -2.84 43.13
#